data_AF-A0A9N9IXP3-F1
#
_entry.id   AF-A0A9N9IXP3-F1
#
_cell.length_a   1.000
_cell.length_b   1.000
_cell.length_c   1.000
_cell.angle_alpha   90.00
_cell.angle_beta   90.00
_cell.angle_gamma   90.00
#
_symmetry.space_group_name_H-M   'P 1'
#
loop_
_entity.id
_entity.type
_entity.pdbx_description
1 polymer ?
#
loop_
_entity_poly.entity_id
_entity_poly.type
_entity_poly.pdbx_seq_one_letter_code
_entity_poly.pdbx_strand_id
1 'polypeptide(L)'
;SIQVAITKKSPYIQTSHRVSGLMLANHTSISSLLKRTCDQYDRFRKRGAFLDSYRKEDMFSDNLDEFDVAREIVQDLIKEYEACESPDYINY
;
A
#
# COMPACT_ATOMS: atom_id res chain seq x y z
N SER A 1 0.19 25.75 0.74
CA SER A 1 0.63 26.07 2.11
C SER A 1 0.60 24.79 2.92
N ILE A 2 1.61 24.53 3.76
CA ILE A 2 1.58 23.37 4.66
C ILE A 2 0.65 23.73 5.82
N GLN A 3 -0.43 22.96 6.00
CA GLN A 3 -1.27 23.10 7.18
C GLN A 3 -0.56 22.45 8.37
N VAL A 4 -0.28 23.25 9.39
CA VAL A 4 0.41 22.79 10.61
C VAL A 4 -0.54 22.92 11.79
N ALA A 5 -0.90 21.79 12.39
CA ALA A 5 -1.61 21.78 13.67
C ALA A 5 -0.59 21.77 14.81
N ILE A 6 -0.62 22.78 15.67
CA ILE A 6 0.25 22.87 16.84
C ILE A 6 -0.46 22.21 18.03
N THR A 7 0.10 21.11 18.53
CA THR A 7 -0.48 20.35 19.65
C THR A 7 0.43 20.37 20.87
N LYS A 8 -0.18 20.40 22.06
CA LYS A 8 0.57 20.22 23.32
C LYS A 8 0.97 18.75 23.48
N LYS A 9 2.12 18.51 24.11
CA LYS A 9 2.55 17.17 24.47
C LYS A 9 1.69 16.61 25.60
N SER A 10 1.68 15.28 25.74
CA SER A 10 1.02 14.59 26.85
C SER A 10 1.57 15.08 28.20
N PRO A 11 0.71 15.46 29.17
CA PRO A 11 1.13 15.89 30.50
C PRO A 11 1.59 14.72 31.38
N TYR A 12 1.27 13.47 31.00
CA TYR A 12 1.58 12.27 31.78
C TYR A 12 2.96 11.68 31.45
N ILE A 13 3.65 12.24 30.45
CA ILE A 13 4.95 11.75 30.00
C ILE A 13 5.97 12.88 30.14
N GLN A 14 6.91 12.71 31.08
CA GLN A 14 8.04 13.61 31.28
C GLN A 14 8.93 13.57 30.02
N THR A 15 8.90 14.63 29.21
CA THR A 15 9.77 14.78 28.03
C THR A 15 10.58 16.07 28.12
N SER A 16 11.79 15.96 28.68
CA SER A 16 12.71 17.11 28.81
C SER A 16 13.18 17.60 27.44
N HIS A 17 13.00 18.89 27.14
CA HIS A 17 13.54 19.66 25.99
C HIS A 17 13.43 19.06 24.57
N ARG A 18 12.52 18.12 24.30
CA ARG A 18 12.39 17.50 22.96
C ARG A 18 11.26 18.10 22.14
N VAL A 19 11.49 18.66 20.95
CA VAL A 19 10.40 19.01 20.01
C VAL A 19 10.20 17.84 19.04
N SER A 20 8.95 17.48 18.75
CA SER A 20 8.60 16.40 17.81
C SER A 20 7.61 16.91 16.77
N GLY A 21 7.79 16.50 15.51
CA GLY A 21 6.87 16.76 14.41
C GLY A 21 6.46 15.45 13.73
N LEU A 22 5.21 15.38 13.30
CA LEU A 22 4.66 14.28 12.50
C LEU A 22 4.07 14.90 11.23
N MET A 23 4.44 14.37 10.07
CA MET A 23 3.85 14.74 8.79
C MET A 23 2.95 13.60 8.32
N LEU A 24 1.68 13.90 8.12
CA LEU A 24 0.75 13.03 7.41
C LEU A 24 0.63 13.58 5.99
N ALA A 25 1.09 12.80 5.01
CA ALA A 25 1.09 13.18 3.61
C ALA A 25 0.44 12.08 2.78
N ASN A 26 -0.52 12.47 1.93
CA ASN A 26 -1.02 11.63 0.87
C ASN A 26 -0.31 12.02 -0.43
N HIS A 27 0.48 11.11 -0.99
CA HIS A 27 1.32 11.37 -2.15
C HIS A 27 1.30 10.16 -3.10
N THR A 28 1.15 10.40 -4.41
CA THR A 28 0.99 9.35 -5.45
C THR A 28 2.20 8.42 -5.56
N SER A 29 3.37 8.84 -5.07
CA SER A 29 4.59 8.02 -5.06
C SER A 29 4.45 6.69 -4.30
N ILE A 30 3.42 6.50 -3.48
CA ILE A 30 3.10 5.21 -2.86
C ILE A 30 2.92 4.09 -3.91
N SER A 31 2.51 4.44 -5.12
CA SER A 31 2.39 3.52 -6.27
C SER A 31 3.70 2.76 -6.54
N SER A 32 4.86 3.38 -6.34
CA SER A 32 6.17 2.74 -6.52
C SER A 32 6.39 1.55 -5.58
N LEU A 33 5.90 1.64 -4.33
CA LEU A 33 5.96 0.55 -3.37
C LEU A 33 5.03 -0.60 -3.79
N LEU A 34 3.81 -0.27 -4.21
CA LEU A 34 2.83 -1.26 -4.69
C LEU A 34 3.34 -2.01 -5.93
N LYS A 35 3.95 -1.29 -6.89
CA LYS A 35 4.60 -1.89 -8.07
C LYS A 35 5.67 -2.90 -7.67
N ARG A 36 6.56 -2.52 -6.74
CA ARG A 36 7.62 -3.42 -6.25
C ARG A 36 7.04 -4.67 -5.58
N THR A 37 5.97 -4.53 -4.80
CA THR A 37 5.29 -5.68 -4.17
C THR A 37 4.68 -6.59 -5.23
N CYS A 38 4.04 -6.04 -6.26
CA CYS A 38 3.51 -6.81 -7.39
C CYS A 38 4.61 -7.57 -8.13
N ASP A 39 5.74 -6.93 -8.42
CA ASP A 39 6.87 -7.58 -9.10
C ASP A 39 7.44 -8.76 -8.28
N GLN A 40 7.48 -8.61 -6.96
CA GLN A 40 7.92 -9.68 -6.06
C GLN A 40 6.91 -10.82 -6.04
N TYR A 41 5.62 -10.51 -5.92
CA TYR A 41 4.53 -11.48 -5.98
C TYR A 41 4.56 -12.26 -7.30
N ASP A 42 4.67 -11.58 -8.45
CA ASP A 42 4.68 -12.20 -9.77
C ASP A 42 5.85 -13.21 -9.91
N ARG A 43 7.01 -12.92 -9.30
CA ARG A 43 8.16 -13.84 -9.29
C ARG A 43 7.89 -15.11 -8.48
N PHE A 44 7.22 -14.99 -7.33
CA PHE A 44 6.86 -16.15 -6.52
C PHE A 44 5.74 -16.96 -7.18
N ARG A 45 4.70 -16.27 -7.68
CA ARG A 45 3.54 -16.86 -8.36
C ARG A 45 3.95 -17.66 -9.59
N LYS A 46 4.81 -17.10 -10.46
CA LYS A 46 5.34 -17.78 -11.65
C LYS A 46 6.14 -19.05 -11.34
N ARG A 47 6.74 -19.13 -10.16
CA ARG A 47 7.51 -20.30 -9.71
C ARG A 47 6.68 -21.30 -8.90
N GLY A 48 5.41 -21.01 -8.65
CA GLY A 48 4.56 -21.78 -7.74
C GLY A 48 5.10 -21.85 -6.31
N ALA A 49 5.96 -20.91 -5.91
CA ALA A 49 6.69 -20.99 -4.66
C ALA A 49 5.78 -20.65 -3.47
N PHE A 50 5.92 -21.39 -2.37
CA PHE A 50 5.22 -21.17 -1.09
C PHE A 50 3.69 -21.28 -1.14
N LEU A 51 3.11 -21.88 -2.20
CA LEU A 51 1.66 -22.02 -2.34
C LEU A 51 1.07 -23.19 -1.54
N ASP A 52 1.88 -24.20 -1.20
CA ASP A 52 1.40 -25.42 -0.54
C ASP A 52 0.83 -25.19 0.86
N SER A 53 1.28 -24.14 1.55
CA SER A 53 0.73 -23.78 2.86
C SER A 53 -0.64 -23.12 2.71
N TYR A 54 -0.85 -22.33 1.65
CA TYR A 54 -2.13 -21.67 1.40
C TYR A 54 -3.20 -22.66 0.96
N ARG A 55 -2.85 -23.66 0.13
CA ARG A 55 -3.79 -24.71 -0.32
C ARG A 55 -4.43 -25.53 0.81
N LYS A 56 -3.89 -25.47 2.04
CA LYS A 56 -4.45 -26.14 3.22
C LYS A 56 -5.62 -25.39 3.84
N GLU A 57 -5.77 -24.11 3.51
CA GLU A 57 -6.86 -23.26 3.99
C GLU A 57 -8.07 -23.40 3.06
N ASP A 58 -9.27 -23.39 3.63
CA ASP A 58 -10.52 -23.64 2.90
C ASP A 58 -10.69 -22.71 1.69
N MET A 59 -10.31 -21.43 1.84
CA MET A 59 -10.38 -20.40 0.79
C MET A 59 -9.54 -20.70 -0.45
N PHE A 60 -8.53 -21.56 -0.33
CA PHE A 60 -7.57 -21.88 -1.40
C PHE A 60 -7.51 -23.38 -1.72
N SER A 61 -8.46 -24.14 -1.17
CA SER A 61 -8.51 -25.60 -1.29
C SER A 61 -8.81 -26.04 -2.72
N ASP A 62 -9.75 -25.37 -3.38
CA ASP A 62 -10.20 -25.70 -4.74
C ASP A 62 -9.38 -25.00 -5.84
N ASN A 63 -9.08 -23.72 -5.67
CA ASN A 63 -8.29 -22.93 -6.62
C ASN A 63 -7.48 -21.83 -5.92
N LEU A 64 -6.67 -21.11 -6.69
CA LEU A 64 -5.87 -20.00 -6.20
C LEU A 64 -6.27 -18.68 -6.87
N ASP A 65 -7.51 -18.59 -7.32
CA ASP A 65 -8.00 -17.49 -8.17
C ASP A 65 -8.08 -16.18 -7.38
N GLU A 66 -8.34 -16.27 -6.07
CA GLU A 66 -8.36 -15.14 -5.15
C GLU A 66 -7.04 -14.35 -5.16
N PHE A 67 -5.90 -15.04 -5.35
CA PHE A 67 -4.61 -14.36 -5.48
C PHE A 67 -4.49 -13.56 -6.78
N ASP A 68 -5.11 -14.04 -7.85
CA ASP A 68 -5.07 -13.38 -9.16
C ASP A 68 -6.02 -12.16 -9.16
N VAL A 69 -7.18 -12.27 -8.51
CA VAL A 69 -8.10 -11.15 -8.24
C VAL A 69 -7.42 -10.06 -7.39
N ALA A 70 -6.78 -10.45 -6.28
CA ALA A 70 -6.07 -9.50 -5.43
C ALA A 70 -4.94 -8.77 -6.19
N ARG A 71 -4.22 -9.48 -7.05
CA ARG A 71 -3.17 -8.90 -7.90
C ARG A 71 -3.71 -7.91 -8.92
N GLU A 72 -4.88 -8.17 -9.49
CA GLU A 72 -5.58 -7.27 -10.42
C GLU A 72 -6.03 -6.00 -9.71
N ILE A 73 -6.64 -6.10 -8.53
CA ILE A 73 -7.07 -4.94 -7.73
C ILE A 73 -5.89 -4.01 -7.42
N VAL A 74 -4.75 -4.57 -7.01
CA VAL A 74 -3.55 -3.76 -6.75
C VAL A 74 -3.01 -3.14 -8.04
N GLN A 75 -3.12 -3.84 -9.18
CA GLN A 75 -2.73 -3.29 -10.48
C GLN A 75 -3.57 -2.09 -10.87
N ASP A 76 -4.88 -2.16 -10.67
CA ASP A 76 -5.80 -1.08 -11.00
C ASP A 76 -5.59 0.11 -10.07
N LEU A 77 -5.35 -0.12 -8.78
CA LEU A 77 -4.96 0.93 -7.85
C LEU A 77 -3.67 1.64 -8.28
N ILE A 78 -2.68 0.90 -8.79
CA ILE A 78 -1.45 1.50 -9.33
C ILE A 78 -1.78 2.39 -10.54
N LYS A 79 -2.61 1.91 -11.47
CA LYS A 79 -3.02 2.69 -12.65
C LYS A 79 -3.77 3.96 -12.24
N GLU A 80 -4.64 3.87 -11.23
CA GLU A 80 -5.36 5.02 -10.71
C GLU A 80 -4.41 6.06 -10.12
N TYR A 81 -3.38 5.64 -9.36
CA TYR A 81 -2.35 6.56 -8.88
C TYR A 81 -1.53 7.20 -10.00
N GLU A 82 -1.27 6.50 -11.11
CA GLU A 82 -0.62 7.08 -12.29
C GLU A 82 -1.54 8.07 -13.01
N ALA A 83 -2.84 7.74 -13.11
CA ALA A 83 -3.84 8.63 -13.69
C ALA A 83 -3.97 9.92 -12.88
N CYS A 84 -3.86 9.86 -11.54
CA CYS A 84 -3.86 11.03 -10.65
C CYS A 84 -2.73 12.05 -10.96
N GLU A 85 -1.65 11.61 -11.62
CA GLU A 85 -0.54 12.49 -12.01
C GLU A 85 -0.81 13.24 -13.32
N SER A 86 -1.86 12.84 -14.06
CA SER A 86 -2.30 13.49 -15.28
C SER A 86 -3.21 14.69 -14.99
N PRO A 87 -3.08 15.82 -15.71
CA PRO A 87 -4.02 16.94 -15.61
C PRO A 87 -5.45 16.56 -16.02
N ASP A 88 -5.61 15.50 -16.82
CA ASP A 88 -6.91 15.03 -17.32
C ASP A 88 -7.61 14.06 -16.37
N TYR A 89 -7.07 13.83 -15.16
CA TYR A 89 -7.61 12.85 -14.20
C TYR A 89 -9.10 13.02 -13.88
N ILE A 90 -9.61 14.26 -13.88
CA ILE A 90 -11.04 14.53 -13.60
C ILE A 90 -11.96 13.92 -14.69
N ASN A 91 -11.43 13.71 -15.91
CA ASN A 91 -12.15 13.12 -17.05
C ASN A 91 -11.68 11.68 -17.36
N TYR A 92 -10.91 11.06 -16.47
CA TYR A 92 -10.34 9.72 -16.60
C TYR A 92 -11.40 8.61 -16.44
#